data_AF-A0A924KGR6-F1
#
_entry.id   AF-A0A924KGR6-F1
#
_cell.length_a   1.000
_cell.length_b   1.000
_cell.length_c   1.000
_cell.angle_alpha   90.00
_cell.angle_beta   90.00
_cell.angle_gamma   90.00
#
_symmetry.space_group_name_H-M   'P 1'
#
loop_
_entity.id
_entity.type
_entity.pdbx_description
1 polymer ?
#
loop_
_entity_poly.entity_id
_entity_poly.type
_entity_poly.pdbx_seq_one_letter_code
_entity_poly.pdbx_strand_id
1 'polypeptide(L)'
;MLEALVNPPVAPSHLSVKLPAALVTAAKESAQTFRRSTAGQIEYWAALGRKMESSGLTILQAEQALQQDSTNSSDSLEAHMTKMKAANSSGALKRQFHTIVASNQALAN
;
A
#
# COMPACT_ATOMS: atom_id res chain seq x y z
N MET A 1 9.89 -10.55 54.86
CA MET A 1 10.07 -11.77 54.04
C MET A 1 9.33 -11.49 52.72
N LEU A 2 9.93 -10.85 51.71
CA LEU A 2 10.86 -11.37 50.69
C LEU A 2 10.27 -12.47 49.78
N GLU A 3 9.22 -12.16 49.01
CA GLU A 3 8.74 -13.00 47.89
C GLU A 3 8.59 -12.20 46.57
N ALA A 4 9.53 -11.29 46.30
CA ALA A 4 9.65 -10.62 45.00
C ALA A 4 10.76 -11.25 44.13
N LEU A 5 10.88 -12.59 44.18
CA LEU A 5 11.81 -13.32 43.34
C LEU A 5 11.20 -13.54 41.95
N VAL A 6 11.61 -12.66 41.03
CA VAL A 6 12.26 -13.08 39.80
C VAL A 6 11.44 -14.05 38.95
N ASN A 7 10.52 -13.50 38.18
CA ASN A 7 10.26 -14.06 36.85
C ASN A 7 10.95 -13.11 35.86
N PRO A 8 12.16 -13.40 35.37
CA PRO A 8 12.78 -12.53 34.38
C PRO A 8 11.88 -12.54 33.14
N PRO A 9 11.64 -11.39 32.47
CA PRO A 9 10.98 -11.40 31.18
C PRO A 9 11.80 -12.33 30.27
N VAL A 10 11.18 -13.40 29.77
CA VAL A 10 11.83 -14.35 28.86
C VAL A 10 12.24 -13.54 27.62
N ALA A 11 13.51 -13.15 27.56
CA ALA A 11 14.03 -12.41 26.43
C ALA A 11 13.86 -13.28 25.17
N PRO A 12 13.47 -12.67 24.03
CA PRO A 12 13.34 -13.43 22.80
C PRO A 12 14.67 -14.10 22.44
N SER A 13 14.62 -15.40 22.14
CA SER A 13 15.79 -16.14 21.63
C SER A 13 16.06 -15.70 20.20
N HIS A 14 17.23 -15.11 19.96
CA HIS A 14 17.67 -14.69 18.63
C HIS A 14 18.59 -15.73 18.01
N LEU A 15 18.29 -16.14 16.77
CA LEU A 15 19.12 -17.03 15.96
C LEU A 15 19.69 -16.27 14.77
N SER A 16 20.96 -16.50 14.44
CA SER A 16 21.57 -15.95 13.23
C SER A 16 21.27 -16.84 12.02
N VAL A 17 20.67 -16.26 10.99
CA VAL A 17 20.32 -16.95 9.74
C VAL A 17 21.02 -16.25 8.57
N LYS A 18 21.63 -17.03 7.67
CA LYS A 18 22.18 -16.49 6.43
C LYS A 18 21.05 -16.24 5.43
N LEU A 19 20.87 -14.99 5.03
CA LEU A 19 19.87 -14.57 4.05
C LEU A 19 20.56 -14.06 2.77
N PRO A 20 19.94 -14.23 1.59
CA PRO A 20 20.44 -13.63 0.35
C PRO A 20 20.56 -12.11 0.47
N ALA A 21 21.67 -11.55 -0.06
CA ALA A 21 21.93 -10.11 0.02
C ALA A 21 20.81 -9.27 -0.62
N ALA A 22 20.27 -9.73 -1.77
CA ALA A 22 19.17 -9.05 -2.46
C ALA A 22 17.92 -8.89 -1.58
N LEU A 23 17.56 -9.93 -0.80
CA LEU A 23 16.41 -9.89 0.10
C LEU A 23 16.65 -8.88 1.23
N VAL A 24 17.86 -8.87 1.81
CA VAL A 24 18.20 -7.94 2.89
C VAL A 24 18.18 -6.50 2.40
N THR A 25 18.65 -6.22 1.18
CA THR A 25 18.59 -4.90 0.56
C THR A 25 17.14 -4.44 0.36
N ALA A 26 16.29 -5.28 -0.25
CA ALA A 26 14.88 -4.96 -0.44
C ALA A 26 14.14 -4.71 0.89
N ALA A 27 14.44 -5.51 1.90
CA ALA A 27 13.89 -5.31 3.24
C ALA A 27 14.35 -3.98 3.85
N LYS A 28 15.62 -3.61 3.66
CA LYS A 28 16.17 -2.34 4.16
C LYS A 28 15.50 -1.13 3.51
N GLU A 29 15.30 -1.16 2.19
CA GLU A 29 14.62 -0.09 1.46
C GLU A 29 13.18 0.07 1.92
N SER A 30 12.45 -1.04 2.02
CA SER A 30 11.06 -1.03 2.49
C SER A 30 10.96 -0.58 3.96
N ALA A 31 11.88 -1.03 4.80
CA ALA A 31 11.91 -0.68 6.22
C ALA A 31 12.11 0.83 6.45
N GLN A 32 12.90 1.51 5.61
CA GLN A 32 13.12 2.96 5.71
C GLN A 32 11.82 3.74 5.56
N THR A 33 11.00 3.39 4.57
CA THR A 33 9.69 4.03 4.32
C THR A 33 8.78 3.95 5.55
N PHE A 34 8.77 2.79 6.21
CA PHE A 34 7.90 2.55 7.37
C PHE A 34 8.57 2.85 8.72
N ARG A 35 9.80 3.39 8.72
CA ARG A 35 10.62 3.63 9.92
C ARG A 35 10.77 2.40 10.82
N ARG A 36 10.93 1.22 10.20
CA ARG A 36 11.12 -0.08 10.88
C ARG A 36 12.58 -0.51 10.80
N SER A 37 12.98 -1.47 11.63
CA SER A 37 14.26 -2.16 11.44
C SER A 37 14.19 -3.13 10.26
N THR A 38 15.33 -3.44 9.64
CA THR A 38 15.39 -4.45 8.56
C THR A 38 14.89 -5.81 9.04
N ALA A 39 15.26 -6.22 10.26
CA ALA A 39 14.78 -7.45 10.88
C ALA A 39 13.25 -7.44 11.07
N GLY A 40 12.70 -6.33 11.58
CA GLY A 40 11.26 -6.18 11.77
C GLY A 40 10.48 -6.15 10.45
N GLN A 41 11.08 -5.65 9.38
CA GLN A 41 10.49 -5.71 8.04
C GLN A 41 10.45 -7.14 7.49
N ILE A 42 11.52 -7.92 7.70
CA ILE A 42 11.57 -9.34 7.30
C ILE A 42 10.54 -10.15 8.10
N GLU A 43 10.43 -9.91 9.41
CA GLU A 43 9.43 -10.54 10.26
C GLU A 43 8.00 -10.21 9.81
N TYR A 44 7.74 -8.95 9.46
CA TYR A 44 6.46 -8.52 8.93
C TYR A 44 6.09 -9.26 7.63
N TRP A 45 7.02 -9.36 6.68
CA TRP A 45 6.80 -10.11 5.44
C TRP A 45 6.52 -11.59 5.71
N ALA A 46 7.27 -12.22 6.63
CA ALA A 46 7.05 -13.62 6.99
C ALA A 46 5.67 -13.83 7.65
N ALA A 47 5.26 -12.93 8.55
CA ALA A 47 3.94 -12.99 9.18
C ALA A 47 2.81 -12.78 8.16
N LEU A 48 3.00 -11.88 7.20
CA LEU A 48 2.05 -11.64 6.13
C LEU A 48 1.90 -12.88 5.22
N GLY A 49 3.01 -13.48 4.80
CA GLY A 49 3.00 -14.71 3.98
C GLY A 49 2.26 -15.85 4.67
N ARG A 50 2.54 -16.09 5.95
CA ARG A 50 1.81 -17.12 6.74
C ARG A 50 0.31 -16.84 6.82
N LYS A 51 -0.10 -15.57 7.02
CA LYS A 51 -1.51 -15.21 7.05
C LYS A 51 -2.18 -15.46 5.70
N MET A 52 -1.53 -15.07 4.61
CA MET A 52 -2.02 -15.30 3.25
C MET A 52 -2.22 -16.79 2.96
N GLU A 53 -1.24 -17.62 3.31
CA GLU A 53 -1.33 -19.09 3.19
C GLU A 53 -2.48 -19.66 4.03
N SER A 54 -2.63 -19.21 5.28
CA SER A 54 -3.72 -19.67 6.17
C SER A 54 -5.11 -19.27 5.67
N SER A 55 -5.23 -18.16 4.94
CA SER A 55 -6.48 -17.74 4.30
C SER A 55 -6.77 -18.49 2.99
N GLY A 56 -5.89 -19.39 2.55
CA GLY A 56 -6.02 -20.12 1.30
C GLY A 56 -5.73 -19.26 0.06
N LEU A 57 -5.13 -18.08 0.23
CA LEU A 57 -4.71 -17.23 -0.88
C LEU A 57 -3.41 -17.80 -1.44
N THR A 58 -3.52 -18.53 -2.55
CA THR A 58 -2.33 -19.06 -3.22
C THR A 58 -1.52 -17.92 -3.85
N ILE A 59 -0.20 -18.06 -3.94
CA ILE A 59 0.69 -17.07 -4.58
C ILE A 59 0.17 -16.71 -5.99
N LEU A 60 -0.41 -17.68 -6.70
CA LEU A 60 -1.02 -17.50 -8.02
C LEU A 60 -2.22 -16.51 -7.99
N GLN A 61 -3.08 -16.59 -6.98
CA GLN A 61 -4.22 -15.67 -6.82
C GLN A 61 -3.77 -14.26 -6.42
N ALA A 62 -2.70 -14.15 -5.63
CA ALA A 62 -2.10 -12.86 -5.31
C ALA A 62 -1.46 -12.20 -6.54
N GLU A 63 -0.74 -12.97 -7.37
CA GLU A 63 -0.21 -12.49 -8.65
C GLU A 63 -1.33 -12.10 -9.62
N GLN A 64 -2.39 -12.90 -9.71
CA GLN A 64 -3.57 -12.55 -10.52
C GLN A 64 -4.23 -11.25 -10.05
N ALA A 65 -4.34 -11.03 -8.74
CA ALA A 65 -4.91 -9.80 -8.19
C ALA A 65 -4.02 -8.57 -8.51
N LEU A 66 -2.69 -8.70 -8.40
CA LEU A 66 -1.75 -7.62 -8.73
C LEU A 66 -1.74 -7.30 -10.23
N GLN A 67 -1.83 -8.31 -11.09
CA GLN A 67 -1.94 -8.13 -12.54
C GLN A 67 -3.26 -7.46 -12.94
N GLN A 68 -4.37 -7.84 -12.30
CA GLN A 68 -5.67 -7.20 -12.53
C GLN A 68 -5.68 -5.74 -12.08
N ASP A 69 -5.11 -5.42 -10.92
CA ASP A 69 -5.06 -4.04 -10.41
C ASP A 69 -4.25 -3.11 -11.35
N SER A 70 -3.13 -3.62 -11.87
CA SER A 70 -2.28 -2.91 -12.83
C SER A 70 -3.01 -2.60 -14.14
N THR A 71 -3.76 -3.59 -14.66
CA THR A 71 -4.48 -3.48 -15.95
C THR A 71 -5.70 -2.59 -15.83
N ASN A 72 -6.49 -2.74 -14.75
CA ASN A 72 -7.66 -1.91 -14.50
C ASN A 72 -7.27 -0.43 -14.25
N SER A 73 -6.13 -0.20 -13.60
CA SER A 73 -5.62 1.16 -13.36
C SER A 73 -5.19 1.85 -14.65
N SER A 74 -4.52 1.15 -15.57
CA SER A 74 -4.14 1.71 -16.88
C SER A 74 -5.36 2.01 -17.75
N ASP A 75 -6.34 1.09 -17.78
CA ASP A 75 -7.57 1.27 -18.58
C ASP A 75 -8.43 2.41 -18.05
N SER A 76 -8.53 2.55 -16.71
CA SER A 76 -9.23 3.67 -16.07
C SER A 76 -8.56 5.01 -16.36
N LEU A 77 -7.23 5.07 -16.35
CA LEU A 77 -6.46 6.29 -16.62
C LEU A 77 -6.60 6.75 -18.09
N GLU A 78 -6.54 5.81 -19.03
CA GLU A 78 -6.78 6.07 -20.46
C GLU A 78 -8.22 6.52 -20.73
N ALA A 79 -9.21 5.89 -20.07
CA ALA A 79 -10.61 6.31 -20.16
C ALA A 79 -10.82 7.73 -19.62
N HIS A 80 -10.20 8.06 -18.49
CA HIS A 80 -10.23 9.41 -17.91
C HIS A 80 -9.53 10.43 -18.79
N MET A 81 -8.36 10.13 -19.36
CA MET A 81 -7.67 11.01 -20.31
C MET A 81 -8.52 11.26 -21.56
N THR A 82 -9.16 10.23 -22.09
CA THR A 82 -10.02 10.34 -23.27
C THR A 82 -11.23 11.22 -22.97
N LYS A 83 -11.90 11.00 -21.83
CA LYS A 83 -13.01 11.83 -21.38
C LYS A 83 -12.60 13.27 -21.14
N MET A 84 -11.42 13.51 -20.56
CA MET A 84 -10.90 14.86 -20.31
C MET A 84 -10.56 15.58 -21.62
N LYS A 85 -9.91 14.91 -22.58
CA LYS A 85 -9.66 15.45 -23.93
C LYS A 85 -10.95 15.80 -24.65
N ALA A 86 -11.97 14.93 -24.58
CA ALA A 86 -13.28 15.18 -25.18
C ALA A 86 -14.04 16.34 -24.49
N ALA A 87 -13.99 16.44 -23.16
CA ALA A 87 -14.58 17.55 -22.41
C ALA A 87 -13.88 18.89 -22.68
N ASN A 88 -12.56 18.85 -22.92
CA ASN A 88 -11.76 20.01 -23.28
C ASN A 88 -12.04 20.48 -24.72
N SER A 89 -12.11 19.56 -25.69
CA SER A 89 -12.39 19.91 -27.10
C SER A 89 -13.84 20.34 -27.35
N SER A 90 -14.80 19.76 -26.63
CA SER A 90 -16.24 20.12 -26.72
C SER A 90 -16.62 21.41 -25.98
N GLY A 91 -15.66 22.09 -25.34
CA GLY A 91 -15.89 23.28 -24.53
C GLY A 91 -16.80 23.03 -23.30
N ALA A 92 -17.08 21.77 -22.97
CA ALA A 92 -17.91 21.38 -21.83
C ALA A 92 -17.25 21.82 -20.51
N LEU A 93 -15.92 21.75 -20.44
CA LEU A 93 -15.16 22.19 -19.25
C LEU A 93 -15.34 23.68 -18.95
N LYS A 94 -15.32 24.52 -19.98
CA LYS A 94 -15.58 25.98 -19.84
C LYS A 94 -17.01 26.26 -19.40
N ARG A 95 -17.99 25.55 -19.97
CA ARG A 95 -19.40 25.67 -19.57
C ARG A 95 -19.60 25.29 -18.10
N GLN A 96 -18.99 24.18 -17.68
CA GLN A 96 -19.07 23.71 -16.30
C GLN A 96 -18.42 24.68 -15.31
N PHE A 97 -17.28 25.29 -15.69
CA PHE A 97 -16.66 26.36 -14.90
C PHE A 97 -17.61 27.55 -14.71
N HIS A 98 -18.24 28.04 -15.79
CA HIS A 98 -19.21 29.14 -15.69
C HIS A 98 -20.41 28.77 -14.81
N THR A 99 -20.91 27.53 -14.89
CA THR A 99 -21.98 27.04 -14.01
C THR A 99 -21.58 27.05 -12.54
N ILE A 100 -20.37 26.58 -12.20
CA ILE A 100 -19.87 26.56 -10.82
C ILE A 100 -19.66 27.97 -10.29
N VAL A 101 -19.13 28.89 -11.10
CA VAL A 101 -18.97 30.29 -10.72
C VAL A 101 -20.33 30.94 -10.44
N ALA A 102 -21.32 30.70 -11.31
CA ALA A 102 -22.68 31.21 -11.11
C ALA A 102 -23.35 30.61 -9.86
N SER A 103 -23.18 29.31 -9.58
CA SER A 103 -23.73 28.69 -8.38
C SER A 103 -23.09 29.24 -7.10
N ASN A 104 -21.78 29.43 -7.10
CA ASN A 104 -21.07 29.99 -5.93
C ASN A 104 -21.45 31.46 -5.68
N GLN A 105 -21.69 32.24 -6.73
CA GLN A 105 -22.20 33.62 -6.59
C GLN A 105 -23.63 33.65 -6.05
N ALA A 106 -24.47 32.67 -6.40
CA ALA A 106 -25.84 32.56 -5.87
C ALA A 106 -25.88 32.10 -4.40
N LEU A 107 -24.88 31.34 -3.94
CA LEU A 107 -24.74 30.92 -2.54
C LEU A 107 -24.13 32.00 -1.63
N ALA A 108 -23.46 33.00 -2.21
CA ALA A 108 -22.80 34.08 -1.49
C ALA A 108 -23.69 35.33 -1.28
N ASN A 109 -24.88 35.37 -1.90
CA ASN A 109 -25.93 36.36 -1.65
C ASN A 109 -27.03 35.75 -0.76
#